data_AF-A0A9W6CSJ0-F1
#
_entry.id   AF-A0A9W6CSJ0-F1
#
_cell.length_a   1.000
_cell.length_b   1.000
_cell.length_c   1.000
_cell.angle_alpha   90.00
_cell.angle_beta   90.00
_cell.angle_gamma   90.00
#
_symmetry.space_group_name_H-M   'P 1'
#
loop_
_entity.id
_entity.type
_entity.pdbx_description
1 polymer ?
#
loop_
_entity_poly.entity_id
_entity_poly.type
_entity_poly.pdbx_seq_one_letter_code
_entity_poly.pdbx_strand_id
1 'polypeptide(L)'
;MPSLSHIMRRAWSLLRQSMAPYSRPAFAAHLRQAWREARNAPVTPWDVLQRHVSVARGSDRAEVIRRAENALAAARSTAARYRNAPEPRDAYAARKRSADIQRLATLERIVAAEKAAAGIAATYTAKREGAAYVLKRNGVEFGRLIGSADRLAFTSTDAMLSEKVRAAVVPWGGVPAALAKVRAADEALRLARIA
;
A
#
# COMPACT_ATOMS: atom_id res chain seq x y z
N MET A 1 38.72 33.12 18.54
CA MET A 1 38.75 32.51 17.19
C MET A 1 39.59 31.24 17.24
N PRO A 2 39.12 30.10 16.72
CA PRO A 2 39.94 28.89 16.70
C PRO A 2 41.18 29.12 15.83
N SER A 3 42.36 28.77 16.35
CA SER A 3 43.62 28.93 15.59
C SER A 3 43.62 28.04 14.35
N LEU A 4 44.32 28.46 13.30
CA LEU A 4 44.48 27.72 12.04
C LEU A 4 44.90 26.25 12.26
N SER A 5 45.72 26.01 13.29
CA SER A 5 46.14 24.67 13.72
C SER A 5 45.01 23.77 14.24
N HIS A 6 43.97 24.34 14.85
CA HIS A 6 42.80 23.61 15.34
C HIS A 6 41.85 23.23 14.20
N ILE A 7 41.71 24.11 13.22
CA ILE A 7 40.91 23.87 12.01
C ILE A 7 41.55 22.76 11.17
N MET A 8 42.87 22.83 10.94
CA MET A 8 43.60 21.79 10.20
C MET A 8 43.60 20.44 10.91
N ARG A 9 43.78 20.41 12.25
CA ARG A 9 43.67 19.15 13.02
C ARG A 9 42.28 18.52 12.90
N ARG A 10 41.22 19.33 12.93
CA ARG A 10 39.84 18.85 12.76
C ARG A 10 39.58 18.34 11.35
N ALA A 11 40.02 19.06 10.32
CA ALA A 11 39.90 18.61 8.93
C ALA A 11 40.67 17.31 8.68
N TRP A 12 41.87 17.18 9.24
CA TRP A 12 42.68 15.98 9.12
C TRP A 12 42.11 14.77 9.86
N SER A 13 41.50 15.00 11.03
CA SER A 13 40.74 13.98 11.76
C SER A 13 39.53 13.49 10.96
N LEU A 14 38.79 14.40 10.32
CA LEU A 14 37.61 14.06 9.52
C LEU A 14 37.99 13.26 8.25
N LEU A 15 39.10 13.63 7.60
CA LEU A 15 39.64 12.87 6.47
C LEU A 15 40.10 11.47 6.89
N ARG A 16 40.79 11.35 8.03
CA ARG A 16 41.20 10.03 8.54
C ARG A 16 40.01 9.14 8.90
N GLN A 17 38.94 9.74 9.42
CA GLN A 17 37.69 9.03 9.68
C GLN A 17 36.97 8.61 8.40
N SER A 18 37.02 9.42 7.33
CA SER A 18 36.44 9.05 6.03
C SER A 18 37.25 7.97 5.29
N MET A 19 38.53 7.80 5.61
CA MET A 19 39.41 6.74 5.08
C MET A 19 39.44 5.48 5.95
N ALA A 20 38.71 5.42 7.07
CA ALA A 20 38.67 4.23 7.92
C ALA A 20 38.07 3.04 7.15
N PRO A 21 38.62 1.81 7.29
CA PRO A 21 38.08 0.63 6.63
C PRO A 21 36.61 0.45 6.98
N TYR A 22 35.77 0.39 5.95
CA TYR A 22 34.33 0.23 6.15
C TYR A 22 34.09 -1.14 6.78
N SER A 23 33.76 -1.16 8.07
CA SER A 23 33.61 -2.41 8.79
C SER A 23 32.44 -3.21 8.19
N ARG A 24 32.58 -4.53 8.08
CA ARG A 24 31.50 -5.40 7.56
C ARG A 24 30.16 -5.17 8.30
N PRO A 25 30.13 -4.94 9.63
CA PRO A 25 28.90 -4.59 10.34
C PRO A 25 28.30 -3.24 9.91
N ALA A 26 29.13 -2.20 9.71
CA ALA A 26 28.68 -0.90 9.23
C ALA A 26 28.13 -1.01 7.80
N PHE A 27 28.80 -1.76 6.92
CA PHE A 27 28.30 -2.04 5.57
C PHE A 27 26.92 -2.72 5.58
N ALA A 28 26.77 -3.78 6.38
CA ALA A 28 25.49 -4.48 6.53
C ALA A 28 24.39 -3.56 7.09
N ALA A 29 24.72 -2.66 8.02
CA ALA A 29 23.77 -1.68 8.54
C ALA A 29 23.29 -0.70 7.46
N HIS A 30 24.20 -0.15 6.65
CA HIS A 30 23.85 0.74 5.55
C HIS A 30 23.06 0.02 4.44
N LEU A 31 23.40 -1.22 4.11
CA LEU A 31 22.60 -2.03 3.18
C LEU A 31 21.17 -2.24 3.69
N ARG A 32 20.99 -2.57 4.97
CA ARG A 32 19.65 -2.70 5.57
C ARG A 32 18.89 -1.38 5.59
N GLN A 33 19.58 -0.26 5.75
CA GLN A 33 18.98 1.07 5.67
C GLN A 33 18.54 1.38 4.23
N ALA A 34 19.45 1.25 3.25
CA ALA A 34 19.17 1.47 1.84
C ALA A 34 18.02 0.58 1.33
N TRP A 35 17.99 -0.69 1.76
CA TRP A 35 16.89 -1.60 1.45
C TRP A 35 15.56 -1.13 2.03
N ARG A 36 15.54 -0.65 3.29
CA ARG A 36 14.33 -0.10 3.92
C ARG A 36 13.86 1.16 3.20
N GLU A 37 14.78 2.07 2.87
CA GLU A 37 14.48 3.30 2.12
C GLU A 37 13.92 2.98 0.72
N ALA A 38 14.57 2.07 -0.02
CA ALA A 38 14.09 1.64 -1.34
C ALA A 38 12.72 0.96 -1.27
N ARG A 39 12.51 0.08 -0.29
CA ARG A 39 11.22 -0.58 -0.07
C ARG A 39 10.11 0.42 0.22
N ASN A 40 10.42 1.50 0.93
CA ASN A 40 9.45 2.51 1.36
C ASN A 40 9.40 3.74 0.43
N ALA A 41 10.17 3.75 -0.66
CA ALA A 41 10.14 4.84 -1.63
C ALA A 41 8.78 4.88 -2.35
N PRO A 42 8.16 6.06 -2.53
CA PRO A 42 6.94 6.19 -3.33
C PRO A 42 7.16 5.67 -4.76
N VAL A 43 6.14 5.04 -5.35
CA VAL A 43 6.21 4.59 -6.75
C VAL A 43 5.87 5.71 -7.73
N THR A 44 5.13 6.70 -7.24
CA THR A 44 4.70 7.86 -8.01
C THR A 44 5.88 8.81 -8.20
N PRO A 45 6.13 9.27 -9.43
CA PRO A 45 7.16 10.26 -9.71
C PRO A 45 7.04 11.52 -8.85
N TRP A 46 8.18 12.08 -8.44
CA TRP A 46 8.22 13.20 -7.50
C TRP A 46 7.53 14.46 -8.04
N ASP A 47 7.67 14.76 -9.33
CA ASP A 47 7.03 15.90 -10.00
C ASP A 47 5.49 15.82 -9.90
N VAL A 48 4.93 14.62 -10.05
CA VAL A 48 3.49 14.36 -9.89
C VAL A 48 3.08 14.55 -8.44
N LEU A 49 3.85 14.01 -7.49
CA LEU A 49 3.59 14.15 -6.06
C LEU A 49 3.67 15.62 -5.61
N GLN A 50 4.64 16.38 -6.10
CA GLN A 50 4.79 17.80 -5.81
C GLN A 50 3.58 18.59 -6.33
N ARG A 51 3.12 18.30 -7.55
CA ARG A 51 2.00 19.02 -8.18
C ARG A 51 0.65 18.74 -7.53
N HIS A 52 0.39 17.50 -7.13
CA HIS A 52 -0.96 17.07 -6.71
C HIS A 52 -1.10 16.85 -5.20
N VAL A 53 -0.04 16.42 -4.52
CA VAL A 53 -0.07 16.04 -3.09
C VAL A 53 0.72 17.02 -2.20
N SER A 54 1.69 17.75 -2.77
CA SER A 54 2.56 18.70 -2.07
C SER A 54 3.34 18.06 -0.92
N VAL A 55 4.15 17.05 -1.24
CA VAL A 55 5.06 16.35 -0.30
C VAL A 55 6.50 16.86 -0.45
N ALA A 56 7.29 16.72 0.62
CA ALA A 56 8.71 17.02 0.57
C ALA A 56 9.45 15.96 -0.28
N ARG A 57 10.59 16.34 -0.87
CA ARG A 57 11.43 15.37 -1.57
C ARG A 57 12.03 14.39 -0.55
N GLY A 58 11.96 13.10 -0.86
CA GLY A 58 12.42 12.04 0.06
C GLY A 58 11.39 11.63 1.11
N SER A 59 10.15 12.12 1.04
CA SER A 59 9.06 11.57 1.86
C SER A 59 8.88 10.07 1.60
N ASP A 60 8.65 9.31 2.66
CA ASP A 60 8.32 7.89 2.56
C ASP A 60 6.91 7.67 2.00
N ARG A 61 6.63 6.44 1.57
CA ARG A 61 5.34 6.04 1.02
C ARG A 61 4.18 6.24 2.00
N ALA A 62 4.39 6.04 3.29
CA ALA A 62 3.32 6.17 4.28
C ALA A 62 2.85 7.63 4.40
N GLU A 63 3.79 8.57 4.44
CA GLU A 63 3.52 10.00 4.42
C GLU A 63 2.85 10.45 3.12
N VAL A 64 3.31 9.90 1.98
CA VAL A 64 2.66 10.15 0.68
C VAL A 64 1.22 9.68 0.66
N ILE A 65 0.93 8.44 1.11
CA ILE A 65 -0.43 7.90 1.19
C ILE A 65 -1.29 8.80 2.07
N ARG A 66 -0.83 9.11 3.28
CA ARG A 66 -1.56 9.93 4.25
C ARG A 66 -1.93 11.31 3.68
N ARG A 67 -0.98 11.99 3.04
CA ARG A 67 -1.25 13.31 2.42
C ARG A 67 -2.14 13.19 1.19
N ALA A 68 -1.94 12.17 0.36
CA ALA A 68 -2.75 11.94 -0.83
C ALA A 68 -4.21 11.63 -0.46
N GLU A 69 -4.47 10.89 0.62
CA GLU A 69 -5.81 10.64 1.15
C GLU A 69 -6.49 11.92 1.64
N ASN A 70 -5.78 12.77 2.38
CA ASN A 70 -6.30 14.07 2.81
C ASN A 70 -6.65 14.96 1.61
N ALA A 71 -5.75 15.03 0.62
CA ALA A 71 -5.99 15.77 -0.61
C ALA A 71 -7.18 15.18 -1.41
N LEU A 72 -7.30 13.86 -1.45
CA LEU A 72 -8.39 13.15 -2.10
C LEU A 72 -9.74 13.46 -1.43
N ALA A 73 -9.80 13.47 -0.09
CA ALA A 73 -11.00 13.84 0.65
C ALA A 73 -11.46 15.27 0.31
N ALA A 74 -10.54 16.23 0.26
CA ALA A 74 -10.83 17.60 -0.15
C ALA A 74 -11.30 17.70 -1.61
N ALA A 75 -10.65 16.96 -2.52
CA ALA A 75 -11.03 16.91 -3.93
C ALA A 75 -12.43 16.29 -4.14
N ARG A 76 -12.76 15.23 -3.40
CA ARG A 76 -14.10 14.60 -3.41
C ARG A 76 -15.17 15.57 -2.94
N SER A 77 -14.93 16.29 -1.85
CA SER A 77 -15.87 17.33 -1.38
C SER A 77 -16.09 18.41 -2.43
N THR A 78 -15.03 18.85 -3.09
CA THR A 78 -15.10 19.86 -4.16
C THR A 78 -15.90 19.34 -5.36
N ALA A 79 -15.59 18.12 -5.83
CA ALA A 79 -16.27 17.51 -6.96
C ALA A 79 -17.75 17.18 -6.66
N ALA A 80 -18.09 16.86 -5.42
CA ALA A 80 -19.47 16.60 -5.01
C ALA A 80 -20.38 17.82 -5.25
N ARG A 81 -19.83 19.05 -5.15
CA ARG A 81 -20.57 20.29 -5.47
C ARG A 81 -21.03 20.34 -6.92
N TYR A 82 -20.33 19.64 -7.80
CA TYR A 82 -20.64 19.58 -9.22
C TYR A 82 -21.63 18.48 -9.60
N ARG A 83 -22.05 17.62 -8.67
CA ARG A 83 -22.91 16.46 -8.99
C ARG A 83 -24.25 16.90 -9.59
N ASN A 84 -24.85 17.94 -9.03
CA ASN A 84 -26.14 18.49 -9.46
C ASN A 84 -26.04 19.98 -9.85
N ALA A 85 -24.82 20.48 -10.07
CA ALA A 85 -24.63 21.87 -10.44
C ALA A 85 -25.09 22.10 -11.89
N PRO A 86 -25.77 23.23 -12.18
CA PRO A 86 -26.16 23.60 -13.54
C PRO A 86 -24.93 23.77 -14.44
N GLU A 87 -25.17 24.01 -15.73
CA GLU A 87 -24.10 24.27 -16.67
C GLU A 87 -23.24 25.46 -16.22
N PRO A 88 -21.91 25.43 -16.47
CA PRO A 88 -21.05 26.54 -16.13
C PRO A 88 -21.48 27.80 -16.87
N ARG A 89 -21.64 28.91 -16.15
CA ARG A 89 -22.04 30.21 -16.70
C ARG A 89 -21.10 30.76 -17.78
N ASP A 90 -19.83 30.37 -17.75
CA ASP A 90 -18.76 30.89 -18.62
C ASP A 90 -17.68 29.83 -18.87
N ALA A 91 -16.85 30.06 -19.88
CA ALA A 91 -15.76 29.15 -20.28
C ALA A 91 -14.66 29.01 -19.22
N TYR A 92 -14.55 29.96 -18.28
CA TYR A 92 -13.59 29.88 -17.18
C TYR A 92 -14.06 28.91 -16.09
N ALA A 93 -15.33 29.01 -15.70
CA ALA A 93 -15.99 28.10 -14.76
C ALA A 93 -16.01 26.67 -15.30
N ALA A 94 -16.22 26.48 -16.61
CA ALA A 94 -16.12 25.18 -17.26
C ALA A 94 -14.70 24.58 -17.13
N ARG A 95 -13.66 25.36 -17.42
CA ARG A 95 -12.26 24.94 -17.27
C ARG A 95 -11.90 24.60 -15.83
N LYS A 96 -12.36 25.40 -14.86
CA LYS A 96 -12.14 25.15 -13.43
C LYS A 96 -12.80 23.85 -12.98
N ARG A 97 -14.07 23.63 -13.35
CA ARG A 97 -14.80 22.38 -13.07
C ARG A 97 -14.07 21.17 -13.65
N SER A 98 -13.61 21.27 -14.90
CA SER A 98 -12.83 20.21 -15.56
C SER A 98 -11.52 19.93 -14.82
N ALA A 99 -10.77 20.96 -14.44
CA ALA A 99 -9.52 20.82 -13.70
C ALA A 99 -9.71 20.16 -12.33
N ASP A 100 -10.78 20.50 -11.60
CA ASP A 100 -11.10 19.89 -10.32
C ASP A 100 -11.43 18.39 -10.46
N ILE A 101 -12.18 18.00 -11.50
CA ILE A 101 -12.51 16.60 -11.80
C ILE A 101 -11.24 15.83 -12.20
N GLN A 102 -10.38 16.41 -13.04
CA GLN A 102 -9.10 15.80 -13.42
C GLN A 102 -8.17 15.63 -12.20
N ARG A 103 -8.17 16.61 -11.28
CA ARG A 103 -7.42 16.53 -10.03
C ARG A 103 -7.92 15.39 -9.17
N LEU A 104 -9.24 15.22 -9.04
CA LEU A 104 -9.84 14.10 -8.31
C LEU A 104 -9.37 12.75 -8.89
N ALA A 105 -9.56 12.54 -10.20
CA ALA A 105 -9.17 11.30 -10.86
C ALA A 105 -7.66 11.01 -10.73
N THR A 106 -6.82 12.06 -10.77
CA THR A 106 -5.37 11.92 -10.57
C THR A 106 -5.03 11.48 -9.15
N LEU A 107 -5.65 12.08 -8.14
CA LEU A 107 -5.43 11.71 -6.73
C LEU A 107 -5.90 10.27 -6.45
N GLU A 108 -7.01 9.83 -7.04
CA GLU A 108 -7.48 8.44 -6.90
C GLU A 108 -6.47 7.44 -7.46
N ARG A 109 -5.88 7.72 -8.62
CA ARG A 109 -4.82 6.87 -9.19
C ARG A 109 -3.57 6.84 -8.32
N ILE A 110 -3.12 7.98 -7.79
CA ILE A 110 -1.94 8.05 -6.91
C ILE A 110 -2.18 7.21 -5.65
N VAL A 111 -3.32 7.42 -4.96
CA VAL A 111 -3.64 6.66 -3.75
C VAL A 111 -3.73 5.15 -4.04
N ALA A 112 -4.35 4.76 -5.16
CA ALA A 112 -4.44 3.36 -5.55
C ALA A 112 -3.07 2.73 -5.82
N ALA A 113 -2.21 3.40 -6.59
CA ALA A 113 -0.87 2.91 -6.92
C ALA A 113 0.02 2.77 -5.69
N GLU A 114 0.05 3.79 -4.82
CA GLU A 114 0.87 3.76 -3.60
C GLU A 114 0.36 2.73 -2.60
N LYS A 115 -0.96 2.61 -2.41
CA LYS A 115 -1.51 1.56 -1.55
C LYS A 115 -1.25 0.15 -2.11
N ALA A 116 -1.30 -0.03 -3.43
CA ALA A 116 -0.98 -1.32 -4.06
C ALA A 116 0.50 -1.68 -3.82
N ALA A 117 1.41 -0.73 -4.01
CA ALA A 117 2.84 -0.89 -3.75
C ALA A 117 3.17 -1.11 -2.26
N ALA A 118 2.38 -0.53 -1.36
CA ALA A 118 2.46 -0.79 0.07
C ALA A 118 1.87 -2.16 0.47
N GLY A 119 1.18 -2.86 -0.43
CA GLY A 119 0.45 -4.09 -0.12
C GLY A 119 -0.84 -3.86 0.70
N ILE A 120 -1.28 -2.60 0.83
CA ILE A 120 -2.46 -2.14 1.56
C ILE A 120 -3.73 -2.25 0.70
N ALA A 121 -3.65 -1.90 -0.58
CA ALA A 121 -4.72 -2.15 -1.56
C ALA A 121 -4.63 -3.58 -2.09
N ALA A 122 -4.58 -4.54 -1.16
CA ALA A 122 -4.63 -5.93 -1.50
C ALA A 122 -5.99 -6.26 -2.11
N THR A 123 -6.04 -6.57 -3.40
CA THR A 123 -7.24 -7.08 -4.04
C THR A 123 -7.37 -8.54 -3.65
N TYR A 124 -8.38 -8.85 -2.85
CA TYR A 124 -8.68 -10.19 -2.38
C TYR A 124 -9.75 -10.78 -3.29
N THR A 125 -9.40 -11.81 -4.05
CA THR A 125 -10.35 -12.50 -4.93
C THR A 125 -10.43 -13.97 -4.59
N ALA A 126 -11.64 -14.50 -4.53
CA ALA A 126 -11.91 -15.94 -4.49
C ALA A 126 -12.41 -16.38 -5.86
N LYS A 127 -11.74 -17.35 -6.49
CA LYS A 127 -12.19 -17.95 -7.75
C LYS A 127 -12.38 -19.45 -7.56
N ARG A 128 -13.51 -19.98 -8.04
CA ARG A 128 -13.72 -21.42 -8.07
C ARG A 128 -12.91 -22.03 -9.21
N GLU A 129 -12.02 -22.97 -8.88
CA GLU A 129 -11.26 -23.78 -9.82
C GLU A 129 -11.58 -25.26 -9.54
N GLY A 130 -12.51 -25.82 -10.32
CA GLY A 130 -13.02 -27.18 -10.12
C GLY A 130 -13.72 -27.37 -8.76
N ALA A 131 -13.17 -28.28 -7.94
CA ALA A 131 -13.67 -28.59 -6.61
C ALA A 131 -13.15 -27.64 -5.50
N ALA A 132 -12.17 -26.79 -5.83
CA ALA A 132 -11.50 -25.89 -4.90
C ALA A 132 -11.89 -24.41 -5.12
N TYR A 133 -11.74 -23.59 -4.08
CA TYR A 133 -11.73 -22.13 -4.20
C TYR A 133 -10.29 -21.63 -4.00
N VAL A 134 -9.76 -20.98 -5.02
CA VAL A 134 -8.43 -20.36 -5.00
C VAL A 134 -8.57 -18.93 -4.52
N LEU A 135 -7.86 -18.61 -3.44
CA LEU A 135 -7.85 -17.32 -2.80
C LEU A 135 -6.57 -16.59 -3.21
N LYS A 136 -6.75 -15.43 -3.83
CA LYS A 136 -5.65 -14.60 -4.35
C LYS A 136 -5.62 -13.25 -3.67
N ARG A 137 -4.41 -12.78 -3.37
CA ARG A 137 -4.09 -11.45 -2.86
C ARG A 137 -3.25 -10.77 -3.94
N ASN A 138 -3.76 -9.70 -4.54
CA ASN A 138 -3.11 -9.01 -5.66
C ASN A 138 -2.78 -9.96 -6.84
N GLY A 139 -3.68 -10.89 -7.14
CA GLY A 139 -3.49 -11.87 -8.22
C GLY A 139 -2.55 -13.04 -7.89
N VAL A 140 -1.84 -12.99 -6.75
CA VAL A 140 -0.99 -14.08 -6.26
C VAL A 140 -1.82 -15.00 -5.37
N GLU A 141 -1.79 -16.30 -5.64
CA GLU A 141 -2.43 -17.29 -4.77
C GLU A 141 -1.77 -17.30 -3.40
N PHE A 142 -2.58 -17.12 -2.35
CA PHE A 142 -2.11 -17.24 -0.97
C PHE A 142 -2.75 -18.43 -0.25
N GLY A 143 -3.83 -18.98 -0.76
CA GLY A 143 -4.40 -20.20 -0.21
C GLY A 143 -5.52 -20.82 -1.04
N ARG A 144 -5.87 -22.05 -0.69
CA ARG A 144 -6.95 -22.81 -1.29
C ARG A 144 -7.92 -23.31 -0.22
N LEU A 145 -9.19 -23.24 -0.53
CA LEU A 145 -10.25 -23.94 0.19
C LEU A 145 -10.62 -25.19 -0.59
N ILE A 146 -10.43 -26.35 0.02
CA ILE A 146 -10.71 -27.67 -0.55
C ILE A 146 -11.68 -28.44 0.34
N GLY A 147 -12.41 -29.41 -0.23
CA GLY A 147 -13.29 -30.31 0.51
C GLY A 147 -14.79 -30.08 0.33
N SER A 148 -15.58 -30.91 1.02
CA SER A 148 -17.05 -30.78 1.10
C SER A 148 -17.42 -29.65 2.06
N ALA A 149 -18.66 -29.15 1.98
CA ALA A 149 -19.12 -28.02 2.81
C ALA A 149 -18.98 -28.28 4.32
N ASP A 150 -19.09 -29.55 4.73
CA ASP A 150 -19.00 -29.98 6.13
C ASP A 150 -17.54 -30.22 6.59
N ARG A 151 -16.58 -30.24 5.65
CA ARG A 151 -15.16 -30.51 5.90
C ARG A 151 -14.29 -29.64 5.00
N LEU A 152 -14.47 -28.32 5.08
CA LEU A 152 -13.64 -27.37 4.36
C LEU A 152 -12.25 -27.28 5.03
N ALA A 153 -11.22 -27.62 4.27
CA ALA A 153 -9.84 -27.41 4.67
C ALA A 153 -9.27 -26.19 3.93
N PHE A 154 -8.65 -25.29 4.68
CA PHE A 154 -7.88 -24.18 4.14
C PHE A 154 -6.40 -24.57 4.13
N THR A 155 -5.75 -24.42 2.97
CA THR A 155 -4.31 -24.61 2.81
C THR A 155 -3.68 -23.29 2.38
N SER A 156 -2.60 -22.87 3.05
CA SER A 156 -1.83 -21.67 2.71
C SER A 156 -0.35 -21.94 2.99
N THR A 157 0.53 -21.20 2.32
CA THR A 157 1.96 -21.17 2.64
C THR A 157 2.24 -20.43 3.95
N ASP A 158 1.28 -19.67 4.47
CA ASP A 158 1.35 -19.00 5.77
C ASP A 158 0.71 -19.88 6.85
N ALA A 159 1.55 -20.42 7.75
CA ALA A 159 1.13 -21.32 8.82
C ALA A 159 0.23 -20.61 9.86
N MET A 160 0.52 -19.35 10.17
CA MET A 160 -0.23 -18.56 11.15
C MET A 160 -1.61 -18.19 10.59
N LEU A 161 -1.69 -17.82 9.32
CA LEU A 161 -2.96 -17.61 8.64
C LEU A 161 -3.77 -18.90 8.57
N SER A 162 -3.12 -20.03 8.29
CA SER A 162 -3.78 -21.34 8.24
C SER A 162 -4.42 -21.72 9.57
N GLU A 163 -3.73 -21.47 10.68
CA GLU A 163 -4.23 -21.73 12.03
C GLU A 163 -5.42 -20.83 12.38
N LYS A 164 -5.32 -19.52 12.10
CA LYS A 164 -6.41 -18.55 12.33
C LYS A 164 -7.67 -18.90 11.52
N VAL A 165 -7.51 -19.25 10.25
CA VAL A 165 -8.65 -19.64 9.39
C VAL A 165 -9.25 -20.95 9.88
N ARG A 166 -8.43 -21.94 10.27
CA ARG A 166 -8.93 -23.22 10.81
C ARG A 166 -9.71 -23.02 12.10
N ALA A 167 -9.28 -22.10 12.98
CA ALA A 167 -9.99 -21.78 14.21
C ALA A 167 -11.33 -21.04 13.96
N ALA A 168 -11.44 -20.29 12.86
CA ALA A 168 -12.63 -19.51 12.53
C ALA A 168 -13.65 -20.27 11.66
N VAL A 169 -13.21 -21.26 10.87
CA VAL A 169 -14.09 -22.05 10.00
C VAL A 169 -14.80 -23.12 10.82
N VAL A 170 -16.01 -22.79 11.27
CA VAL A 170 -16.96 -23.73 11.92
C VAL A 170 -17.70 -24.54 10.83
N PRO A 171 -18.09 -25.80 11.07
CA PRO A 171 -18.99 -26.51 10.16
C PRO A 171 -20.29 -25.73 9.97
N TRP A 172 -20.56 -25.32 8.73
CA TRP A 172 -21.73 -24.53 8.34
C TRP A 172 -22.98 -25.42 8.23
N GLY A 173 -23.31 -26.13 9.31
CA GLY A 173 -24.44 -27.07 9.36
C GLY A 173 -25.75 -26.38 8.97
N GLY A 174 -26.47 -26.98 8.01
CA GLY A 174 -27.76 -26.47 7.52
C GLY A 174 -27.69 -25.42 6.40
N VAL A 175 -26.48 -25.02 5.95
CA VAL A 175 -26.29 -24.08 4.83
C VAL A 175 -26.08 -24.86 3.51
N PRO A 176 -26.72 -24.47 2.39
CA PRO A 176 -26.44 -25.08 1.09
C PRO A 176 -24.94 -25.06 0.78
N ALA A 177 -24.40 -26.19 0.31
CA ALA A 177 -22.97 -26.41 0.16
C ALA A 177 -22.24 -25.33 -0.67
N ALA A 178 -22.92 -24.75 -1.66
CA ALA A 178 -22.38 -23.64 -2.45
C ALA A 178 -22.20 -22.35 -1.63
N LEU A 179 -23.16 -22.03 -0.75
CA LEU A 179 -23.14 -20.82 0.08
C LEU A 179 -22.15 -20.95 1.24
N ALA A 180 -22.02 -22.15 1.83
CA ALA A 180 -21.01 -22.44 2.85
C ALA A 180 -19.58 -22.17 2.34
N LYS A 181 -19.29 -22.58 1.09
CA LYS A 181 -17.99 -22.34 0.45
C LYS A 181 -17.71 -20.86 0.18
N VAL A 182 -18.72 -20.10 -0.23
CA VAL A 182 -18.60 -18.64 -0.43
C VAL A 182 -18.34 -17.93 0.90
N ARG A 183 -19.05 -18.29 1.97
CA ARG A 183 -18.85 -17.71 3.31
C ARG A 183 -17.47 -18.03 3.89
N ALA A 184 -17.02 -19.28 3.75
CA ALA A 184 -15.67 -19.67 4.16
C ALA A 184 -14.59 -18.92 3.36
N ALA A 185 -14.81 -18.70 2.06
CA ALA A 185 -13.91 -17.89 1.25
C ALA A 185 -13.88 -16.43 1.71
N ASP A 186 -15.03 -15.82 1.96
CA ASP A 186 -15.12 -14.44 2.45
C ASP A 186 -14.45 -14.27 3.83
N GLU A 187 -14.67 -15.21 4.75
CA GLU A 187 -14.06 -15.21 6.07
C GLU A 187 -12.53 -15.40 6.02
N ALA A 188 -12.04 -16.28 5.15
CA ALA A 188 -10.62 -16.44 4.91
C ALA A 188 -9.98 -15.17 4.31
N LEU A 189 -10.69 -14.48 3.41
CA LEU A 189 -10.24 -13.18 2.88
C LEU A 189 -10.26 -12.10 3.96
N ARG A 190 -11.26 -12.09 4.86
CA ARG A 190 -11.35 -11.16 5.99
C ARG A 190 -10.18 -11.35 6.95
N LEU A 191 -9.86 -12.58 7.33
CA LEU A 191 -8.73 -12.88 8.20
C LEU A 191 -7.39 -12.55 7.54
N ALA A 192 -7.26 -12.78 6.23
CA ALA A 192 -6.08 -12.39 5.46
C ALA A 192 -5.93 -10.87 5.25
N ARG A 193 -6.95 -10.06 5.54
CA ARG A 193 -6.86 -8.59 5.58
C ARG A 193 -6.33 -8.06 6.92
N ILE A 194 -6.48 -8.84 7.99
CA ILE A 194 -6.18 -8.44 9.37
C ILE A 194 -4.84 -9.05 9.84
N ALA A 195 -4.41 -10.17 9.24
CA ALA A 195 -3.12 -10.82 9.46
C ALA A 195 -1.99 -10.16 8.68
#